data_AF-A0A812TYL3-F1
#
_entry.id   AF-A0A812TYL3-F1
#
_cell.length_a   1.000
_cell.length_b   1.000
_cell.length_c   1.000
_cell.angle_alpha   90.00
_cell.angle_beta   90.00
_cell.angle_gamma   90.00
#
_symmetry.space_group_name_H-M   'P 1'
#
loop_
_entity.id
_entity.type
_entity.pdbx_description
1 polymer ?
#
loop_
_entity_poly.entity_id
_entity_poly.type
_entity_poly.pdbx_seq_one_letter_code
_entity_poly.pdbx_strand_id
1 'polypeptide(L)'
;MAFVRCWQKERLCSNLSLSQLHGAPQREKPRRFDTAVLHTHVLRIVALLILVFWQSRSTVFLDKICIHQTDQALKAEGIMSIGGFLTNSKSLLVMWDATYVWRLWCIFEYAAFVKSHPDCPDTALKIRPTFLGPCTLAIAFGSLVVSCQHHLPCWVGFSLIKIARICMA
;
A
#
# COMPACT_ATOMS: atom_id res chain seq x y z
N MET A 1 21.13 -21.41 0.05
CA MET A 1 20.68 -22.08 -1.18
C MET A 1 20.00 -21.05 -2.06
N ALA A 2 20.50 -20.90 -3.28
CA ALA A 2 20.16 -19.86 -4.23
C ALA A 2 18.73 -19.98 -4.76
N PHE A 3 18.08 -18.84 -5.04
CA PHE A 3 17.09 -18.76 -6.11
C PHE A 3 17.18 -17.41 -6.82
N VAL A 4 18.12 -17.33 -7.76
CA VAL A 4 18.09 -16.38 -8.86
C VAL A 4 17.02 -16.85 -9.84
N ARG A 5 16.05 -15.99 -10.18
CA ARG A 5 15.44 -15.98 -11.52
C ARG A 5 15.17 -14.56 -11.99
N CYS A 6 15.79 -14.21 -13.10
CA CYS A 6 15.46 -13.13 -14.02
C CYS A 6 14.55 -13.71 -15.11
N TRP A 7 13.44 -13.04 -15.48
CA TRP A 7 12.63 -13.21 -16.72
C TRP A 7 11.41 -12.28 -16.56
N GLN A 8 11.18 -11.18 -17.30
CA GLN A 8 11.02 -10.92 -18.74
C GLN A 8 9.83 -11.65 -19.40
N LYS A 9 9.00 -10.87 -20.12
CA LYS A 9 8.09 -11.24 -21.24
C LYS A 9 6.59 -11.44 -20.99
N GLU A 10 5.88 -10.30 -21.09
CA GLU A 10 4.72 -9.99 -21.95
C GLU A 10 3.62 -11.03 -22.32
N ARG A 11 2.38 -10.52 -22.12
CA ARG A 11 1.21 -10.48 -23.03
C ARG A 11 0.30 -11.70 -23.29
N LEU A 12 -0.98 -11.36 -23.09
CA LEU A 12 -2.17 -11.56 -23.96
C LEU A 12 -3.02 -12.83 -23.77
N CYS A 13 -4.17 -12.57 -23.13
CA CYS A 13 -5.57 -12.78 -23.54
C CYS A 13 -6.03 -14.07 -24.25
N SER A 14 -7.35 -14.27 -24.07
CA SER A 14 -8.27 -15.19 -24.73
C SER A 14 -8.26 -16.60 -24.10
N ASN A 15 -9.37 -17.20 -23.67
CA ASN A 15 -10.72 -17.11 -24.21
C ASN A 15 -11.82 -17.20 -23.15
N LEU A 16 -12.85 -16.43 -23.46
CA LEU A 16 -14.24 -16.53 -23.02
C LEU A 16 -14.80 -17.93 -23.28
N SER A 17 -15.63 -18.46 -22.39
CA SER A 17 -16.71 -19.37 -22.76
C SER A 17 -17.92 -19.07 -21.89
N LEU A 18 -18.96 -18.62 -22.57
CA LEU A 18 -20.22 -18.07 -22.08
C LEU A 18 -21.29 -19.09 -22.43
N SER A 19 -21.52 -20.09 -21.59
CA SER A 19 -22.61 -21.06 -21.79
C SER A 19 -22.81 -22.00 -20.59
N GLN A 20 -23.26 -21.51 -19.43
CA GLN A 20 -23.93 -22.32 -18.38
C GLN A 20 -24.72 -21.43 -17.40
N LEU A 21 -25.62 -20.57 -17.92
CA LEU A 21 -26.59 -19.83 -17.08
C LEU A 21 -28.02 -20.12 -17.58
N HIS A 22 -28.50 -21.32 -17.28
CA HIS A 22 -29.91 -21.67 -17.36
C HIS A 22 -30.32 -22.26 -16.01
N GLY A 23 -31.25 -21.59 -15.33
CA GLY A 23 -31.97 -22.12 -14.16
C GLY A 23 -31.48 -21.66 -12.80
N ALA A 24 -31.94 -20.49 -12.35
CA ALA A 24 -31.94 -20.16 -10.92
C ALA A 24 -33.33 -19.64 -10.50
N PRO A 25 -33.94 -20.20 -9.45
CA PRO A 25 -35.25 -19.79 -8.96
C PRO A 25 -35.21 -18.39 -8.34
N GLN A 26 -36.28 -17.61 -8.53
CA GLN A 26 -36.47 -16.27 -7.96
C GLN A 26 -36.43 -16.34 -6.43
N ARG A 27 -35.27 -16.01 -5.83
CA ARG A 27 -35.08 -15.94 -4.37
C ARG A 27 -35.50 -14.56 -3.86
N GLU A 28 -36.37 -14.55 -2.85
CA GLU A 28 -36.97 -13.38 -2.20
C GLU A 28 -35.97 -12.26 -1.88
N LYS A 29 -36.42 -11.01 -2.10
CA LYS A 29 -35.68 -9.76 -1.92
C LYS A 29 -35.44 -9.48 -0.42
N PRO A 30 -34.23 -9.67 0.11
CA PRO A 30 -33.96 -9.31 1.49
C PRO A 30 -33.82 -7.77 1.60
N ARG A 31 -34.17 -7.24 2.77
CA ARG A 31 -34.14 -5.81 3.14
C ARG A 31 -32.94 -5.08 2.53
N ARG A 32 -33.22 -4.27 1.49
CA ARG A 32 -32.26 -3.64 0.56
C ARG A 32 -31.46 -2.47 1.17
N PHE A 33 -31.68 -2.09 2.43
CA PHE A 33 -31.13 -0.85 2.99
C PHE A 33 -29.89 -1.04 3.90
N ASP A 34 -29.62 -2.25 4.42
CA ASP A 34 -28.46 -2.50 5.30
C ASP A 34 -27.26 -3.18 4.60
N THR A 35 -27.49 -3.86 3.47
CA THR A 35 -26.45 -4.65 2.77
C THR A 35 -25.38 -3.79 2.11
N ALA A 36 -25.73 -2.62 1.57
CA ALA A 36 -24.77 -1.72 0.92
C ALA A 36 -23.76 -1.12 1.92
N VAL A 37 -24.21 -0.84 3.14
CA VAL A 37 -23.41 -0.28 4.23
C VAL A 37 -22.42 -1.32 4.73
N LEU A 38 -22.91 -2.50 5.07
CA LEU A 38 -22.08 -3.60 5.55
C LEU A 38 -21.03 -3.97 4.50
N HIS A 39 -21.40 -4.03 3.22
CA HIS A 39 -20.47 -4.30 2.13
C HIS A 39 -19.38 -3.23 2.01
N THR A 40 -19.71 -1.95 2.21
CA THR A 40 -18.74 -0.84 2.18
C THR A 40 -17.72 -0.94 3.32
N HIS A 41 -18.17 -1.23 4.55
CA HIS A 41 -17.26 -1.40 5.69
C HIS A 41 -16.38 -2.64 5.55
N VAL A 42 -16.94 -3.76 5.10
CA VAL A 42 -16.20 -4.99 4.84
C VAL A 42 -15.13 -4.76 3.77
N LEU A 43 -15.46 -4.11 2.64
CA LEU A 43 -14.49 -3.78 1.60
C LEU A 43 -13.34 -2.90 2.09
N ARG A 44 -13.62 -1.93 2.98
CA ARG A 44 -12.58 -1.07 3.56
C ARG A 44 -11.68 -1.81 4.54
N ILE A 45 -12.26 -2.63 5.42
CA ILE A 45 -11.48 -3.46 6.35
C ILE A 45 -10.60 -4.41 5.54
N VAL A 46 -11.17 -5.07 4.53
CA VAL A 46 -10.42 -5.94 3.63
C VAL A 46 -9.31 -5.16 2.92
N ALA A 47 -9.57 -3.96 2.41
CA ALA A 47 -8.54 -3.12 1.77
C ALA A 47 -7.41 -2.72 2.75
N LEU A 48 -7.74 -2.37 4.00
CA LEU A 48 -6.74 -2.05 5.02
C LEU A 48 -5.92 -3.28 5.41
N LEU A 49 -6.58 -4.43 5.60
CA LEU A 49 -5.90 -5.70 5.86
C LEU A 49 -5.00 -6.08 4.68
N ILE A 50 -5.48 -5.93 3.45
CA ILE A 50 -4.64 -6.11 2.26
C ILE A 50 -3.46 -5.15 2.35
N LEU A 51 -3.63 -3.84 2.52
CA LEU A 51 -2.49 -2.90 2.58
C LEU A 51 -1.48 -3.20 3.70
N VAL A 52 -1.94 -3.61 4.89
CA VAL A 52 -1.08 -3.91 6.06
C VAL A 52 -0.36 -5.25 5.90
N PHE A 53 -1.07 -6.27 5.40
CA PHE A 53 -0.53 -7.62 5.24
C PHE A 53 0.07 -7.86 3.85
N TRP A 54 -0.03 -6.89 2.93
CA TRP A 54 0.60 -6.95 1.62
C TRP A 54 2.10 -6.77 1.76
N GLN A 55 2.78 -7.87 2.02
CA GLN A 55 4.23 -7.92 1.91
C GLN A 55 4.63 -7.76 0.45
N SER A 56 5.20 -6.60 0.12
CA SER A 56 5.93 -6.41 -1.11
C SER A 56 7.07 -7.43 -1.16
N ARG A 57 7.08 -8.33 -2.15
CA ARG A 57 8.12 -9.36 -2.34
C ARG A 57 9.48 -8.78 -2.81
N SER A 58 9.69 -7.48 -2.65
CA SER A 58 10.94 -6.82 -3.01
C SER A 58 11.89 -6.84 -1.82
N THR A 59 13.06 -7.40 -2.00
CA THR A 59 14.17 -7.19 -1.07
C THR A 59 14.60 -5.73 -1.17
N VAL A 60 14.46 -4.98 -0.08
CA VAL A 60 14.85 -3.57 -0.01
C VAL A 60 15.97 -3.42 1.00
N PHE A 61 17.00 -2.67 0.63
CA PHE A 61 18.04 -2.24 1.55
C PHE A 61 17.63 -0.89 2.14
N LEU A 62 17.63 -0.78 3.47
CA LEU A 62 17.35 0.47 4.16
C LEU A 62 18.49 0.76 5.12
N ASP A 63 19.24 1.82 4.82
CA ASP A 63 20.41 2.30 5.55
C ASP A 63 20.21 2.29 7.08
N LYS A 64 19.08 2.81 7.54
CA LYS A 64 18.75 2.95 8.97
C LYS A 64 18.56 1.62 9.71
N ILE A 65 18.13 0.57 9.02
CA ILE A 65 17.87 -0.74 9.63
C ILE A 65 19.08 -1.65 9.45
N CYS A 66 19.79 -1.53 8.32
CA CYS A 66 20.91 -2.40 7.98
C CYS A 66 22.24 -1.96 8.62
N ILE A 67 22.38 -0.69 9.02
CA ILE A 67 23.60 -0.17 9.65
C ILE A 67 23.39 -0.01 11.15
N HIS A 68 24.34 -0.51 11.93
CA HIS A 68 24.31 -0.36 13.38
C HIS A 68 24.37 1.14 13.76
N GLN A 69 23.39 1.63 14.53
CA GLN A 69 23.31 3.04 14.90
C GLN A 69 24.10 3.38 16.17
N THR A 70 24.21 2.43 17.11
CA THR A 70 24.84 2.62 18.42
C THR A 70 26.35 2.37 18.44
N ASP A 71 26.82 1.28 17.82
CA ASP A 71 28.24 0.91 17.75
C ASP A 71 28.92 1.66 16.60
N GLN A 72 29.94 2.47 16.92
CA GLN A 72 30.66 3.27 15.94
C GLN A 72 31.54 2.44 14.99
N ALA A 73 32.10 1.33 15.46
CA ALA A 73 32.97 0.48 14.64
C ALA A 73 32.14 -0.26 13.57
N LEU A 74 31.04 -0.88 14.00
CA LEU A 74 30.10 -1.56 13.09
C LEU A 74 29.38 -0.57 12.16
N LYS A 75 29.14 0.66 12.63
CA LYS A 75 28.61 1.73 11.78
C LYS A 75 29.58 2.09 10.65
N ALA A 76 30.86 2.24 10.96
CA ALA A 76 31.87 2.57 9.96
C ALA A 76 32.00 1.46 8.91
N GLU A 77 32.04 0.19 9.34
CA GLU A 77 32.05 -0.96 8.43
C GLU A 77 30.78 -1.02 7.57
N GLY A 78 29.61 -0.80 8.17
CA GLY A 78 28.33 -0.71 7.47
C GLY A 78 28.33 0.39 6.40
N ILE A 79 28.86 1.57 6.73
CA ILE A 79 28.99 2.70 5.78
C ILE A 79 29.89 2.33 4.60
N MET A 80 31.02 1.67 4.85
CA MET A 80 31.94 1.23 3.79
C MET A 80 31.30 0.21 2.84
N SER A 81 30.38 -0.62 3.34
CA SER A 81 29.70 -1.63 2.52
C SER A 81 28.67 -1.05 1.53
N ILE A 82 28.19 0.18 1.73
CA ILE A 82 27.07 0.75 0.97
C ILE A 82 27.40 0.94 -0.51
N GLY A 83 28.63 1.33 -0.84
CA GLY A 83 29.05 1.45 -2.24
C GLY A 83 28.93 0.12 -3.00
N GLY A 84 29.22 -0.99 -2.33
CA GLY A 84 29.03 -2.34 -2.87
C GLY A 84 27.55 -2.70 -3.07
N PHE A 85 26.69 -2.33 -2.11
CA PHE A 85 25.25 -2.52 -2.24
C PHE A 85 24.66 -1.70 -3.38
N LEU A 86 25.04 -0.43 -3.51
CA LEU A 86 24.54 0.46 -4.57
C LEU A 86 24.93 -0.07 -5.95
N THR A 87 26.18 -0.51 -6.14
CA THR A 87 26.68 -1.05 -7.42
C THR A 87 25.97 -2.35 -7.83
N ASN A 88 25.53 -3.16 -6.86
CA ASN A 88 24.81 -4.42 -7.14
C ASN A 88 23.28 -4.25 -7.16
N SER A 89 22.76 -3.06 -6.89
CA SER A 89 21.32 -2.81 -6.81
C SER A 89 20.71 -2.55 -8.18
N LYS A 90 19.59 -3.21 -8.49
CA LYS A 90 18.90 -3.04 -9.78
C LYS A 90 18.13 -1.74 -9.92
N SER A 91 17.78 -1.11 -8.80
CA SER A 91 16.99 0.12 -8.78
C SER A 91 17.19 0.88 -7.48
N LEU A 92 17.15 2.21 -7.56
CA LEU A 92 17.19 3.12 -6.41
C LEU A 92 15.83 3.81 -6.27
N LEU A 93 15.25 3.72 -5.07
CA LEU A 93 14.03 4.46 -4.72
C LEU A 93 14.38 5.70 -3.90
N VAL A 94 14.13 6.88 -4.47
CA VAL A 94 14.34 8.18 -3.85
C VAL A 94 13.01 8.69 -3.28
N MET A 95 12.92 8.77 -1.96
CA MET A 95 11.82 9.46 -1.28
C MET A 95 12.10 10.96 -1.27
N TRP A 96 11.52 11.67 -2.23
CA TRP A 96 11.74 13.10 -2.42
C TRP A 96 10.97 13.90 -1.37
N ASP A 97 11.73 14.68 -0.62
CA ASP A 97 11.26 15.65 0.37
C ASP A 97 12.10 16.93 0.27
N ALA A 98 11.60 18.05 0.79
CA ALA A 98 12.34 19.32 0.83
C ALA A 98 13.69 19.18 1.55
N THR A 99 13.78 18.28 2.54
CA THR A 99 15.03 18.02 3.27
C THR A 99 15.97 17.03 2.59
N TYR A 100 15.55 16.39 1.49
CA TYR A 100 16.33 15.33 0.84
C TYR A 100 17.70 15.82 0.36
N VAL A 101 17.72 16.98 -0.31
CA VAL A 101 18.95 17.58 -0.84
C VAL A 101 19.88 18.14 0.24
N TRP A 102 19.36 18.39 1.44
CA TRP A 102 20.17 18.88 2.58
C TRP A 102 20.95 17.75 3.27
N ARG A 103 20.51 16.51 3.11
CA ARG A 103 21.20 15.34 3.66
C ARG A 103 22.27 14.90 2.68
N LEU A 104 23.52 15.24 2.99
CA LEU A 104 24.69 14.90 2.18
C LEU A 104 24.74 13.41 1.81
N TRP A 105 24.36 12.55 2.76
CA TRP A 105 24.32 11.10 2.58
C TRP A 105 23.38 10.66 1.45
N CYS A 106 22.17 11.24 1.38
CA CYS A 106 21.18 10.90 0.37
C CYS A 106 21.64 11.29 -1.05
N ILE A 107 22.28 12.46 -1.19
CA ILE A 107 22.87 12.89 -2.46
C ILE A 107 24.06 12.01 -2.85
N PHE A 108 24.89 11.60 -1.89
CA PHE A 108 25.98 10.68 -2.13
C PHE A 108 25.49 9.35 -2.71
N GLU A 109 24.48 8.72 -2.10
CA GLU A 109 23.89 7.47 -2.61
C GLU A 109 23.31 7.65 -4.01
N TYR A 110 22.61 8.76 -4.25
CA TYR A 110 22.06 9.11 -5.56
C TYR A 110 23.16 9.22 -6.62
N ALA A 111 24.21 10.02 -6.35
CA ALA A 111 25.30 10.24 -7.28
C ALA A 111 26.12 8.95 -7.52
N ALA A 112 26.37 8.17 -6.47
CA ALA A 112 27.08 6.89 -6.56
C ALA A 112 26.30 5.86 -7.38
N PHE A 113 24.97 5.82 -7.24
CA PHE A 113 24.12 4.95 -8.04
C PHE A 113 24.13 5.34 -9.52
N VAL A 114 23.95 6.63 -9.84
CA VAL A 114 24.00 7.13 -11.23
C VAL A 114 25.38 6.88 -11.86
N LYS A 115 26.46 7.07 -11.09
CA LYS A 115 27.82 6.85 -11.58
C LYS A 115 28.14 5.39 -11.84
N SER A 116 27.63 4.48 -11.01
CA SER A 116 27.86 3.03 -11.14
C SER A 116 27.00 2.37 -12.23
N HIS A 117 25.97 3.05 -12.72
CA HIS A 117 25.01 2.53 -13.69
C HIS A 117 24.85 3.43 -14.95
N PRO A 118 25.90 3.61 -15.77
CA PRO A 118 25.84 4.48 -16.95
C PRO A 118 24.88 3.97 -18.04
N ASP A 119 24.69 2.65 -18.15
CA ASP A 119 23.87 2.01 -19.17
C ASP A 119 22.47 1.60 -18.66
N CYS A 120 22.10 2.00 -17.44
CA CYS A 120 20.81 1.60 -16.88
C CYS A 120 19.65 2.34 -17.53
N PRO A 121 18.52 1.66 -17.78
CA PRO A 121 17.31 2.32 -18.24
C PRO A 121 16.82 3.31 -17.18
N ASP A 122 16.24 4.44 -17.60
CA ASP A 122 15.65 5.48 -16.73
C ASP A 122 14.66 4.92 -15.68
N THR A 123 14.14 3.72 -15.90
CA THR A 123 13.24 2.99 -15.00
C THR A 123 13.91 2.46 -13.72
N ALA A 124 15.24 2.42 -13.65
CA ALA A 124 15.99 1.99 -12.47
C ALA A 124 15.95 3.03 -11.34
N LEU A 125 15.85 4.32 -11.68
CA LEU A 125 15.77 5.41 -10.72
C LEU A 125 14.30 5.82 -10.51
N LYS A 126 13.75 5.52 -9.33
CA LYS A 126 12.35 5.83 -9.00
C LYS A 126 12.30 6.95 -7.98
N ILE A 127 11.77 8.10 -8.38
CA ILE A 127 11.52 9.22 -7.46
C ILE A 127 10.05 9.17 -7.05
N ARG A 128 9.81 9.20 -5.73
CA ARG A 128 8.48 9.18 -5.14
C ARG A 128 8.38 10.23 -4.04
N PRO A 129 7.36 11.10 -4.07
CA PRO A 129 7.19 12.08 -3.02
C PRO A 129 6.78 11.43 -1.70
N THR A 130 7.35 11.91 -0.59
CA THR A 130 7.11 11.38 0.76
C THR A 130 5.67 11.63 1.26
N PHE A 131 4.99 12.66 0.74
CA PHE A 131 3.63 13.01 1.15
C PHE A 131 2.55 12.01 0.71
N LEU A 132 2.82 11.12 -0.25
CA LEU A 132 1.85 10.12 -0.72
C LEU A 132 1.34 9.21 0.41
N GLY A 133 2.22 8.79 1.32
CA GLY A 133 1.85 7.94 2.46
C GLY A 133 0.86 8.64 3.41
N PRO A 134 1.25 9.79 4.02
CA PRO A 134 0.38 10.56 4.90
C PRO A 134 -0.94 10.98 4.23
N CYS A 135 -0.92 11.41 2.96
CA CYS A 135 -2.14 11.76 2.24
C CYS A 135 -3.09 10.56 2.10
N THR A 136 -2.56 9.37 1.79
CA THR A 136 -3.39 8.15 1.67
C THR A 136 -4.04 7.79 3.00
N LEU A 137 -3.29 7.89 4.11
CA LEU A 137 -3.81 7.66 5.45
C LEU A 137 -4.85 8.70 5.87
N ALA A 138 -4.61 9.97 5.56
CA ALA A 138 -5.55 11.06 5.85
C ALA A 138 -6.86 10.90 5.08
N ILE A 139 -6.81 10.52 3.80
CA ILE A 139 -7.99 10.24 2.98
C ILE A 139 -8.76 9.03 3.55
N ALA A 140 -8.05 7.96 3.90
CA ALA A 140 -8.66 6.79 4.52
C ALA A 140 -9.36 7.16 5.84
N PHE A 141 -8.70 7.93 6.71
CA PHE A 141 -9.26 8.39 7.97
C PHE A 141 -10.47 9.32 7.77
N GLY A 142 -10.36 10.32 6.90
CA GLY A 142 -11.47 11.22 6.58
C GLY A 142 -12.70 10.47 6.06
N SER A 143 -12.50 9.45 5.21
CA SER A 143 -13.60 8.60 4.72
C SER A 143 -14.31 7.82 5.83
N LEU A 144 -13.60 7.41 6.88
CA LEU A 144 -14.17 6.73 8.04
C LEU A 144 -15.02 7.69 8.86
N VAL A 145 -14.54 8.91 9.11
CA VAL A 145 -15.26 9.94 9.88
C VAL A 145 -16.59 10.31 9.21
N VAL A 146 -16.58 10.58 7.91
CA VAL A 146 -17.79 10.90 7.13
C VAL A 146 -18.80 9.75 7.18
N SER A 147 -18.32 8.51 7.11
CA SER A 147 -19.21 7.34 7.16
C SER A 147 -19.84 7.17 8.54
N CYS A 148 -19.09 7.40 9.63
CA CYS A 148 -19.65 7.41 10.99
C CYS A 148 -20.74 8.49 11.15
N GLN A 149 -20.51 9.70 10.62
CA GLN A 149 -21.43 10.83 10.73
C GLN A 149 -22.77 10.59 10.02
N HIS A 150 -22.77 9.93 8.85
CA HIS A 150 -24.01 9.59 8.14
C HIS A 150 -24.75 8.39 8.75
N HIS A 151 -24.06 7.50 9.46
CA HIS A 151 -24.68 6.33 10.09
C HIS A 151 -25.30 6.60 11.46
N LEU A 152 -24.76 7.54 12.23
CA LEU A 152 -25.29 7.97 13.53
C LEU A 152 -26.78 8.40 13.48
N PRO A 153 -27.23 9.30 12.58
CA PRO A 153 -28.63 9.72 12.53
C PRO A 153 -29.57 8.60 12.08
N CYS A 154 -29.13 7.69 11.19
CA CYS A 154 -29.89 6.53 10.76
C CYS A 154 -30.10 5.50 11.89
N TRP A 155 -29.09 5.29 12.73
CA TRP A 155 -29.20 4.38 13.88
C TRP A 155 -30.09 4.94 14.99
N VAL A 156 -29.95 6.23 15.31
CA VAL A 156 -30.76 6.89 16.36
C VAL A 156 -32.23 6.96 15.94
N GLY A 157 -32.53 7.29 14.68
CA GLY A 157 -33.91 7.31 14.16
C GLY A 157 -34.58 5.93 14.15
N PHE A 158 -33.86 4.87 13.77
CA PHE A 158 -34.41 3.51 13.72
C PHE A 158 -34.65 2.91 15.12
N SER A 159 -33.78 3.22 16.09
CA SER A 159 -33.99 2.82 17.50
C SER A 159 -35.19 3.54 18.12
N LEU A 160 -35.34 4.85 17.89
CA LEU A 160 -36.47 5.62 18.43
C LEU A 160 -37.83 5.11 17.89
N ILE A 161 -37.92 4.79 16.60
CA ILE A 161 -39.16 4.27 15.99
C ILE A 161 -39.51 2.87 16.53
N LYS A 162 -38.52 2.00 16.77
CA LYS A 162 -38.76 0.69 17.38
C LYS A 162 -39.20 0.79 18.84
N ILE A 163 -38.55 1.67 19.62
CA ILE A 163 -38.91 1.91 21.03
C ILE A 163 -40.33 2.51 21.12
N ALA A 164 -40.67 3.47 20.26
CA ALA A 164 -42.00 4.07 20.21
C ALA A 164 -43.11 3.06 19.85
N ARG A 165 -42.84 2.09 18.96
CA ARG A 165 -43.81 1.02 18.63
C ARG A 165 -43.96 -0.01 19.74
N ILE A 166 -42.93 -0.26 20.55
CA ILE A 166 -43.01 -1.15 21.71
C ILE A 166 -43.76 -0.47 22.87
N CYS A 167 -43.65 0.84 23.04
CA CYS A 167 -44.41 1.59 24.05
C CYS A 167 -45.89 1.84 23.71
N MET A 168 -46.32 1.62 22.46
CA MET A 168 -47.72 1.81 22.02
C MET A 168 -48.51 0.49 21.88
N ALA A 169 -47.90 -0.66 22.15
CA ALA A 169 -48.53 -1.98 22.15
C ALA A 169 -48.65 -2.50 23.59
#